data_AF-A0A9D5QP28-F1
#
_entry.id   AF-A0A9D5QP28-F1
#
_cell.length_a   1.000
_cell.length_b   1.000
_cell.length_c   1.000
_cell.angle_alpha   90.00
_cell.angle_beta   90.00
_cell.angle_gamma   90.00
#
_symmetry.space_group_name_H-M   'P 1'
#
loop_
_entity.id
_entity.type
_entity.pdbx_description
1 polymer ?
#
loop_
_entity_poly.entity_id
_entity_poly.type
_entity_poly.pdbx_seq_one_letter_code
_entity_poly.pdbx_strand_id
1 'polypeptide(L)'
;MKYPLNVVIDYVYSLLDENREILEERVEYADPGVQLAPFITALLPESARKVISEASIDKIDDCITVAESRLPAADFSTSGGVTTLGRANVGLPDDFLRLVYFRMSDWEEGLSVPMECGSEVHQLRNRKLGTLGYAYQRPAVTIRRRGRNCDLLVYGSQPDASVADLQYVARPAIVKEEIDLPPALFHDVCANVADTVLSVLATPH
;
A
#
# COMPACT_ATOMS: atom_id res chain seq x y z
N MET A 1 6.98 -11.59 -3.02
CA MET A 1 7.37 -13.02 -2.94
C MET A 1 6.28 -13.80 -2.21
N LYS A 2 5.94 -15.01 -2.67
CA LYS A 2 4.91 -15.83 -2.03
C LYS A 2 5.47 -16.69 -0.92
N TYR A 3 4.82 -16.66 0.24
CA TYR A 3 5.14 -17.46 1.41
C TYR A 3 3.97 -18.37 1.75
N PRO A 4 4.19 -19.68 1.90
CA PRO A 4 3.14 -20.59 2.33
C PRO A 4 2.83 -20.34 3.81
N LEU A 5 1.55 -20.43 4.19
CA LEU A 5 1.07 -20.04 5.52
C LEU A 5 1.75 -20.82 6.64
N ASN A 6 2.05 -22.11 6.44
CA ASN A 6 2.75 -22.91 7.44
C ASN A 6 4.12 -22.32 7.81
N VAL A 7 4.88 -21.83 6.84
CA VAL A 7 6.19 -21.19 7.08
C VAL A 7 6.02 -19.89 7.86
N VAL A 8 5.00 -19.08 7.53
CA VAL A 8 4.71 -17.84 8.27
C VAL A 8 4.33 -18.16 9.71
N ILE A 9 3.44 -19.13 9.90
CA ILE A 9 2.94 -19.55 11.20
C ILE A 9 4.09 -20.09 12.06
N ASP A 10 4.91 -21.00 11.53
CA ASP A 10 6.07 -21.56 12.23
C ASP A 10 7.06 -20.46 12.63
N TYR A 11 7.26 -19.47 11.77
CA TYR A 11 8.12 -18.33 12.07
C TYR A 11 7.53 -17.43 13.17
N VAL A 12 6.23 -17.13 13.13
CA VAL A 12 5.55 -16.40 14.21
C VAL A 12 5.64 -17.15 15.53
N TYR A 13 5.44 -18.48 15.54
CA TYR A 13 5.65 -19.30 16.72
C TYR A 13 7.08 -19.18 17.27
N SER A 14 8.08 -19.18 16.40
CA SER A 14 9.48 -18.99 16.83
C SER A 14 9.75 -17.62 17.45
N LEU A 15 9.03 -16.57 17.02
CA LEU A 15 9.16 -15.22 17.57
C LEU A 15 8.44 -15.05 18.91
N LEU A 16 7.42 -15.85 19.19
CA LEU A 16 6.71 -15.80 20.46
C LEU A 16 7.56 -16.32 21.62
N ASP A 17 8.65 -17.07 21.35
CA ASP A 17 9.65 -17.58 22.32
C ASP A 17 9.07 -18.27 23.58
N GLU A 18 7.78 -18.59 23.58
CA GLU A 18 7.11 -19.39 24.59
C GLU A 18 6.98 -20.83 24.05
N ASN A 19 7.19 -21.82 24.93
CA ASN A 19 6.99 -23.23 24.59
C ASN A 19 5.61 -23.38 23.93
N ARG A 20 5.59 -23.93 22.72
CA ARG A 20 4.36 -24.15 21.93
C ARG A 20 3.25 -24.82 22.74
N GLU A 21 3.61 -25.76 23.62
CA GLU A 21 2.70 -26.41 24.57
C GLU A 21 2.07 -25.43 25.59
N ILE A 22 2.84 -24.47 26.12
CA ILE A 22 2.34 -23.47 27.09
C ILE A 22 1.40 -22.48 26.41
N LEU A 23 1.70 -22.08 25.17
CA LEU A 23 0.83 -21.20 24.39
C LEU A 23 -0.47 -21.90 23.99
N GLU A 24 -0.40 -23.14 23.51
CA GLU A 24 -1.57 -23.94 23.18
C GLU A 24 -2.42 -24.21 24.44
N GLU A 25 -1.80 -24.52 25.59
CA GLU A 25 -2.48 -24.71 26.88
C GLU A 25 -3.12 -23.40 27.40
N ARG A 26 -2.44 -22.25 27.32
CA ARG A 26 -3.01 -20.94 27.71
C ARG A 26 -4.18 -20.53 26.82
N VAL A 27 -4.09 -20.82 25.52
CA VAL A 27 -5.17 -20.56 24.57
C VAL A 27 -6.36 -21.48 24.85
N GLU A 28 -6.12 -22.76 25.15
CA GLU A 28 -7.16 -23.71 25.58
C GLU A 28 -7.83 -23.29 26.90
N TYR A 29 -7.07 -22.72 27.84
CA TYR A 29 -7.57 -22.22 29.13
C TYR A 29 -8.32 -20.88 29.04
N ALA A 30 -7.93 -19.99 28.12
CA ALA A 30 -8.54 -18.66 27.98
C ALA A 30 -9.84 -18.69 27.17
N ASP A 31 -9.88 -19.44 26.07
CA ASP A 31 -11.09 -19.66 25.27
C ASP A 31 -10.97 -20.96 24.46
N PRO A 32 -11.65 -22.06 24.88
CA PRO A 32 -11.47 -23.42 24.30
C PRO A 32 -11.89 -23.56 22.83
N GLY A 33 -12.28 -22.47 22.16
CA GLY A 33 -12.55 -22.40 20.72
C GLY A 33 -11.48 -21.68 19.88
N VAL A 34 -10.52 -20.96 20.49
CA VAL A 34 -9.51 -20.20 19.74
C VAL A 34 -8.36 -21.13 19.42
N GLN A 35 -8.10 -21.38 18.13
CA GLN A 35 -6.85 -22.02 17.71
C GLN A 35 -5.89 -20.92 17.26
N LEU A 36 -4.67 -20.94 17.79
CA LEU A 36 -3.69 -19.88 17.55
C LEU A 36 -3.29 -19.75 16.07
N ALA A 37 -3.15 -20.87 15.35
CA ALA A 37 -2.83 -20.85 13.92
C ALA A 37 -3.93 -20.19 13.05
N PRO A 38 -5.22 -20.53 13.18
CA PRO A 38 -6.32 -19.77 12.57
C PRO A 38 -6.34 -18.30 12.97
N PHE A 39 -6.00 -17.97 14.21
CA PHE A 39 -5.94 -16.58 14.68
C PHE A 39 -4.81 -15.79 13.99
N ILE A 40 -3.59 -16.34 13.96
CA ILE A 40 -2.45 -15.78 13.21
C ILE A 40 -2.82 -15.56 11.74
N THR A 41 -3.45 -16.56 11.12
CA THR A 41 -3.88 -16.49 9.71
C THR A 41 -4.88 -15.37 9.47
N ALA A 42 -5.81 -15.14 10.41
CA ALA A 42 -6.80 -14.07 10.31
C ALA A 42 -6.18 -12.68 10.47
N LEU A 43 -5.16 -12.52 11.31
CA LEU A 43 -4.48 -11.25 11.55
C LEU A 43 -3.50 -10.86 10.43
N LEU A 44 -2.87 -11.86 9.82
CA LEU A 44 -1.73 -11.69 8.91
C LEU A 44 -1.96 -10.65 7.78
N PRO A 45 -3.09 -10.63 7.04
CA PRO A 45 -3.30 -9.64 5.99
C PRO A 45 -3.34 -8.19 6.48
N GLU A 46 -3.92 -7.95 7.66
CA GLU A 46 -4.03 -6.60 8.23
C GLU A 46 -2.69 -6.14 8.84
N SER A 47 -1.97 -7.04 9.54
CA SER A 47 -0.61 -6.76 10.00
C SER A 47 0.34 -6.46 8.84
N ALA A 48 0.28 -7.28 7.77
CA ALA A 48 1.06 -7.05 6.56
C ALA A 48 0.73 -5.70 5.91
N ARG A 49 -0.57 -5.37 5.80
CA ARG A 49 -1.01 -4.07 5.26
C ARG A 49 -0.42 -2.90 6.05
N LYS A 50 -0.47 -2.98 7.38
CA LYS A 50 0.06 -1.93 8.27
C LYS A 50 1.55 -1.72 8.05
N VAL A 51 2.34 -2.79 8.19
CA VAL A 51 3.81 -2.75 8.07
C VAL A 51 4.23 -2.23 6.68
N ILE A 52 3.62 -2.73 5.62
CA ILE A 52 3.94 -2.29 4.25
C ILE A 52 3.55 -0.84 4.01
N SER A 53 2.46 -0.35 4.61
CA SER A 53 2.04 1.05 4.44
C SER A 53 2.97 2.03 5.16
N GLU A 54 3.57 1.61 6.27
CA GLU A 54 4.40 2.45 7.15
C GLU A 54 5.91 2.34 6.86
N ALA A 55 6.36 1.29 6.15
CA ALA A 55 7.77 1.07 5.84
C ALA A 55 8.42 2.26 5.11
N SER A 56 9.75 2.44 5.22
CA SER A 56 10.44 3.35 4.28
C SER A 56 10.38 2.78 2.87
N ILE A 57 10.38 3.64 1.85
CA ILE A 57 10.42 3.20 0.45
C ILE A 57 11.67 2.35 0.17
N ASP A 58 12.79 2.66 0.84
CA ASP A 58 14.06 1.95 0.67
C ASP A 58 14.01 0.49 1.18
N LYS A 59 13.01 0.14 1.99
CA LYS A 59 12.77 -1.22 2.46
C LYS A 59 11.84 -2.03 1.54
N ILE A 60 11.26 -1.40 0.51
CA ILE A 60 10.41 -2.10 -0.46
C ILE A 60 11.31 -2.64 -1.57
N ASP A 61 11.69 -3.91 -1.43
CA ASP A 61 12.57 -4.62 -2.35
C ASP A 61 11.82 -5.39 -3.46
N ASP A 62 10.50 -5.56 -3.30
CA ASP A 62 9.63 -6.21 -4.27
C ASP A 62 8.38 -5.36 -4.53
N CYS A 63 8.02 -5.23 -5.80
CA CYS A 63 6.86 -4.45 -6.23
C CYS A 63 6.32 -4.93 -7.59
N ILE A 64 5.06 -4.63 -7.85
CA ILE A 64 4.43 -4.89 -9.14
C ILE A 64 4.81 -3.76 -10.09
N THR A 65 5.52 -4.12 -11.16
CA THR A 65 5.73 -3.24 -12.32
C THR A 65 4.62 -3.48 -13.33
N VAL A 66 3.84 -2.45 -13.62
CA VAL A 66 2.77 -2.54 -14.63
C VAL A 66 3.39 -2.48 -16.02
N ALA A 67 3.20 -3.54 -16.80
CA ALA A 67 3.66 -3.59 -18.18
C ALA A 67 3.03 -2.48 -19.02
N GLU A 68 3.75 -1.96 -20.01
CA GLU A 68 3.30 -0.85 -20.88
C GLU A 68 1.89 -1.07 -21.45
N SER A 69 1.58 -2.30 -21.89
CA SER A 69 0.28 -2.67 -22.46
C SER A 69 -0.88 -2.66 -21.46
N ARG A 70 -0.59 -2.55 -20.17
CA ARG A 70 -1.56 -2.53 -19.06
C ARG A 70 -1.51 -1.24 -18.26
N LEU A 71 -0.75 -0.24 -18.72
CA LEU A 71 -0.71 1.05 -18.04
C LEU A 71 -2.10 1.70 -18.09
N PRO A 72 -2.59 2.23 -16.96
CA PRO A 72 -3.86 2.92 -16.93
C PRO A 72 -3.82 4.19 -17.78
N ALA A 73 -4.93 4.49 -18.46
CA ALA A 73 -5.06 5.73 -19.20
C ALA A 73 -5.08 6.95 -18.25
N ALA A 74 -4.41 8.02 -18.67
CA ALA A 74 -4.48 9.32 -18.01
C ALA A 74 -5.67 10.11 -18.57
N ASP A 75 -6.69 10.35 -17.74
CA ASP A 75 -7.84 11.17 -18.08
C ASP A 75 -7.60 12.64 -17.71
N PHE A 76 -7.28 13.43 -18.72
CA PHE A 76 -7.18 14.89 -18.61
C PHE A 76 -8.57 15.52 -18.64
N SER A 77 -9.32 15.33 -17.55
CA SER A 77 -10.71 15.80 -17.47
C SER A 77 -10.81 17.31 -17.73
N THR A 78 -11.73 17.70 -18.63
CA THR A 78 -12.07 19.09 -18.92
C THR A 78 -13.20 19.54 -18.00
N SER A 79 -12.89 20.09 -16.82
CA SER A 79 -13.93 20.56 -15.91
C SER A 79 -14.49 21.92 -16.35
N GLY A 80 -15.59 21.89 -17.12
CA GLY A 80 -16.39 23.07 -17.49
C GLY A 80 -15.92 23.81 -18.75
N GLY A 81 -15.46 23.10 -19.78
CA GLY A 81 -15.03 23.71 -21.05
C GLY A 81 -13.67 24.41 -21.01
N VAL A 82 -12.99 24.38 -19.86
CA VAL A 82 -11.62 24.86 -19.68
C VAL A 82 -10.75 23.64 -19.37
N THR A 83 -9.85 23.28 -20.28
CA THR A 83 -8.81 22.29 -20.03
C THR A 83 -8.04 22.79 -18.82
N THR A 84 -8.11 22.06 -17.70
CA THR A 84 -7.31 22.42 -16.53
C THR A 84 -5.90 21.94 -16.85
N LEU A 85 -5.17 22.76 -17.62
CA LEU A 85 -3.83 22.45 -18.14
C LEU A 85 -2.98 21.88 -17.01
N GLY A 86 -2.31 20.75 -17.26
CA GLY A 86 -1.43 20.16 -16.25
C GLY A 86 -2.08 19.14 -15.32
N ARG A 87 -3.33 18.70 -15.50
CA ARG A 87 -3.98 17.75 -14.57
C ARG A 87 -4.58 16.53 -15.25
N ALA A 88 -4.31 15.35 -14.71
CA ALA A 88 -4.92 14.08 -15.12
C ALA A 88 -5.39 13.26 -13.92
N ASN A 89 -6.40 12.43 -14.13
CA ASN A 89 -6.76 11.34 -13.22
C ASN A 89 -6.28 10.02 -13.83
N VAL A 90 -5.66 9.18 -13.01
CA VAL A 90 -5.23 7.84 -13.40
C VAL A 90 -5.87 6.85 -12.45
N GLY A 91 -6.64 5.88 -12.96
CA GLY A 91 -7.21 4.82 -12.14
C GLY A 91 -6.11 3.87 -11.66
N LEU A 92 -6.08 3.57 -10.36
CA LEU A 92 -5.17 2.57 -9.81
C LEU A 92 -5.87 1.19 -9.76
N PRO A 93 -5.10 0.09 -9.80
CA PRO A 93 -5.64 -1.25 -9.65
C PRO A 93 -6.43 -1.45 -8.34
N ASP A 94 -7.42 -2.34 -8.35
CA ASP A 94 -8.27 -2.62 -7.17
C ASP A 94 -7.49 -3.21 -5.99
N ASP A 95 -6.38 -3.88 -6.27
CA ASP A 95 -5.47 -4.43 -5.28
C ASP A 95 -4.40 -3.42 -4.83
N PHE A 96 -4.43 -2.18 -5.30
CA PHE A 96 -3.44 -1.18 -4.91
C PHE A 96 -3.39 -0.95 -3.39
N LEU A 97 -2.18 -1.03 -2.82
CA LEU A 97 -1.93 -0.62 -1.44
C LEU A 97 -1.10 0.65 -1.36
N ARG A 98 0.06 0.64 -2.02
CA ARG A 98 1.08 1.69 -1.87
C ARG A 98 1.81 1.97 -3.17
N LEU A 99 2.02 3.26 -3.47
CA LEU A 99 2.82 3.68 -4.61
C LEU A 99 4.31 3.48 -4.32
N VAL A 100 5.04 2.92 -5.28
CA VAL A 100 6.51 2.79 -5.24
C VAL A 100 7.16 3.78 -6.19
N TYR A 101 6.68 3.84 -7.43
CA TYR A 101 7.18 4.76 -8.44
C TYR A 101 6.10 5.08 -9.46
N PHE A 102 6.06 6.33 -9.92
CA PHE A 102 5.16 6.78 -10.97
C PHE A 102 5.83 7.82 -11.84
N ARG A 103 5.69 7.70 -13.16
CA ARG A 103 6.21 8.69 -14.11
C ARG A 103 5.26 8.87 -15.28
N MET A 104 5.03 10.13 -15.65
CA MET A 104 4.41 10.49 -16.94
C MET A 104 5.49 10.58 -18.02
N SER A 105 5.11 10.30 -19.27
CA SER A 105 6.01 10.33 -20.43
C SER A 105 6.70 11.67 -20.69
N ASP A 106 6.11 12.78 -20.23
CA ASP A 106 6.65 14.13 -20.36
C ASP A 106 7.53 14.57 -19.18
N TRP A 107 7.78 13.69 -18.21
CA TRP A 107 8.61 13.98 -17.04
C TRP A 107 10.02 13.41 -17.22
N GLU A 108 11.03 14.24 -16.91
CA GLU A 108 12.43 13.81 -16.87
C GLU A 108 12.64 12.74 -15.79
N GLU A 109 12.04 12.92 -14.62
CA GLU A 109 12.14 12.01 -13.47
C GLU A 109 10.75 11.66 -12.91
N GLY A 110 10.61 10.44 -12.40
CA GLY A 110 9.39 9.99 -11.72
C GLY A 110 9.37 10.32 -10.23
N LEU A 111 8.28 9.94 -9.57
CA LEU A 111 8.00 10.24 -8.17
C LEU A 111 7.69 8.95 -7.41
N SER A 112 8.24 8.83 -6.21
CA SER A 112 7.97 7.73 -5.27
C SER A 112 7.13 8.18 -4.06
N VAL A 113 7.10 9.48 -3.77
CA VAL A 113 6.40 10.03 -2.61
C VAL A 113 5.18 10.84 -3.07
N PRO A 114 3.95 10.31 -2.91
CA PRO A 114 2.75 11.08 -3.19
C PRO A 114 2.53 12.16 -2.12
N MET A 115 2.01 13.30 -2.52
CA MET A 115 1.53 14.32 -1.59
C MET A 115 0.28 13.83 -0.87
N GLU A 116 0.16 14.17 0.40
CA GLU A 116 -1.02 13.85 1.20
C GLU A 116 -2.26 14.56 0.65
N CYS A 117 -3.32 13.78 0.39
CA CYS A 117 -4.60 14.29 -0.06
C CYS A 117 -5.24 15.14 1.04
N GLY A 118 -5.47 16.41 0.76
CA GLY A 118 -6.06 17.37 1.69
C GLY A 118 -5.05 18.29 2.38
N SER A 119 -3.75 18.00 2.26
CA SER A 119 -2.67 18.89 2.72
C SER A 119 -2.76 20.29 2.11
N GLU A 120 -2.15 21.27 2.75
CA GLU A 120 -2.07 22.64 2.23
C GLU A 120 -1.48 22.68 0.82
N VAL A 121 -0.41 21.92 0.58
CA VAL A 121 0.24 21.80 -0.74
C VAL A 121 -0.74 21.24 -1.78
N HIS A 122 -1.49 20.19 -1.43
CA HIS A 122 -2.53 19.64 -2.30
C HIS A 122 -3.63 20.68 -2.59
N GLN A 123 -4.10 21.40 -1.57
CA GLN A 123 -5.14 22.42 -1.74
C GLN A 123 -4.67 23.58 -2.63
N LEU A 124 -3.44 24.06 -2.44
CA LEU A 124 -2.85 25.12 -3.26
C LEU A 124 -2.76 24.68 -4.73
N ARG A 125 -2.35 23.44 -4.99
CA ARG A 125 -2.33 22.87 -6.35
C ARG A 125 -3.72 22.64 -6.93
N ASN A 126 -4.73 22.37 -6.09
CA ASN A 126 -6.10 22.14 -6.55
C ASN A 126 -6.86 23.45 -6.82
N ARG A 127 -6.55 24.54 -6.10
CA ARG A 127 -7.17 25.87 -6.30
C ARG A 127 -7.02 26.32 -7.76
N LYS A 128 -8.12 26.78 -8.36
CA LYS A 128 -8.12 27.50 -9.64
C LYS A 128 -7.62 28.92 -9.39
N LEU A 129 -6.33 29.08 -9.11
CA LEU A 129 -5.76 30.43 -9.03
C LEU A 129 -5.27 30.81 -10.43
N GLY A 130 -6.01 31.73 -11.05
CA GLY A 130 -5.51 32.46 -12.21
C GLY A 130 -4.09 32.95 -11.93
N THR A 131 -3.22 32.80 -12.92
CA THR A 131 -1.85 33.37 -12.93
C THR A 131 -0.88 32.91 -11.83
N LEU A 132 -1.07 31.73 -11.20
CA LEU A 132 0.01 31.14 -10.39
C LEU A 132 0.99 30.37 -11.27
N GLY A 133 2.27 30.77 -11.19
CA GLY A 133 3.34 30.42 -12.13
C GLY A 133 3.87 28.97 -12.09
N TYR A 134 4.90 28.75 -12.91
CA TYR A 134 5.62 27.50 -13.21
C TYR A 134 5.82 26.51 -12.04
N ALA A 135 5.95 26.97 -10.80
CA ALA A 135 6.16 26.09 -9.64
C ALA A 135 4.98 25.14 -9.36
N TYR A 136 3.74 25.54 -9.69
CA TYR A 136 2.54 24.71 -9.55
C TYR A 136 2.35 23.70 -10.70
N GLN A 137 3.20 23.78 -11.73
CA GLN A 137 3.27 22.86 -12.86
C GLN A 137 4.38 21.80 -12.69
N ARG A 138 5.13 21.79 -11.59
CA ARG A 138 6.10 20.71 -11.34
C ARG A 138 5.38 19.38 -11.13
N PRO A 139 5.97 18.25 -11.61
CA PRO A 139 5.46 16.91 -11.37
C PRO A 139 5.05 16.71 -9.91
N ALA A 140 3.82 16.30 -9.70
CA ALA A 140 3.34 15.89 -8.39
C ALA A 140 2.15 14.96 -8.54
N VAL A 141 1.97 14.10 -7.54
CA VAL A 141 0.82 13.18 -7.48
C VAL A 141 0.22 13.16 -6.09
N THR A 142 -1.07 12.87 -6.02
CA THR A 142 -1.77 12.60 -4.76
C THR A 142 -2.67 11.39 -4.95
N ILE A 143 -2.81 10.57 -3.91
CA ILE A 143 -3.68 9.39 -3.93
C ILE A 143 -5.03 9.78 -3.34
N ARG A 144 -6.09 9.67 -4.13
CA ARG A 144 -7.47 9.91 -3.71
C ARG A 144 -8.18 8.57 -3.55
N ARG A 145 -8.63 8.28 -2.34
CA ARG A 145 -9.43 7.08 -2.04
C ARG A 145 -10.92 7.40 -2.13
N ARG A 146 -11.69 6.58 -2.84
CA ARG A 146 -13.15 6.65 -2.98
C ARG A 146 -13.73 5.26 -2.70
N GLY A 147 -13.97 4.97 -1.43
CA GLY A 147 -14.36 3.61 -1.01
C GLY A 147 -13.24 2.62 -1.28
N ARG A 148 -13.51 1.58 -2.08
CA ARG A 148 -12.51 0.60 -2.51
C ARG A 148 -11.62 1.09 -3.67
N ASN A 149 -12.10 2.06 -4.44
CA ASN A 149 -11.38 2.55 -5.61
C ASN A 149 -10.32 3.58 -5.19
N CYS A 150 -9.16 3.52 -5.82
CA CYS A 150 -8.09 4.50 -5.65
C CYS A 150 -7.79 5.16 -6.99
N ASP A 151 -7.71 6.48 -6.99
CA ASP A 151 -7.27 7.25 -8.15
C ASP A 151 -5.98 7.98 -7.80
N LEU A 152 -5.07 8.08 -8.76
CA LEU A 152 -3.95 9.00 -8.70
C LEU A 152 -4.34 10.29 -9.41
N LEU A 153 -4.30 11.41 -8.70
CA LEU A 153 -4.47 12.73 -9.29
C LEU A 153 -3.07 13.29 -9.58
N VAL A 154 -2.81 13.49 -10.86
CA VAL A 154 -1.54 13.89 -11.44
C VAL A 154 -1.55 15.38 -11.72
N TYR A 155 -0.44 16.06 -11.42
CA TYR A 155 -0.20 17.47 -11.66
C TYR A 155 1.10 17.68 -12.43
N GLY A 156 1.11 18.70 -13.30
CA GLY A 156 2.30 19.09 -14.03
C GLY A 156 2.59 18.24 -15.26
N SER A 157 1.56 17.75 -15.95
CA SER A 157 1.71 16.93 -17.15
C SER A 157 0.89 17.45 -18.34
N GLN A 158 1.43 17.34 -19.55
CA GLN A 158 0.82 17.82 -20.79
C GLN A 158 -0.40 16.96 -21.20
N PRO A 159 -1.45 17.53 -21.83
CA PRO A 159 -2.69 16.81 -22.15
C PRO A 159 -2.55 15.57 -23.06
N ASP A 160 -1.45 15.45 -23.79
CA ASP A 160 -1.10 14.34 -24.68
C ASP A 160 -0.14 13.32 -24.03
N ALA A 161 0.32 13.59 -22.80
CA ALA A 161 1.21 12.70 -22.08
C ALA A 161 0.46 11.45 -21.58
N SER A 162 1.10 10.29 -21.71
CA SER A 162 0.65 9.03 -21.10
C SER A 162 1.42 8.72 -19.82
N VAL A 163 0.89 7.78 -19.03
CA VAL A 163 1.68 7.11 -18.00
C VAL A 163 2.82 6.36 -18.71
N ALA A 164 4.05 6.54 -18.25
CA ALA A 164 5.23 5.84 -18.74
C ALA A 164 5.62 4.69 -17.81
N ASP A 165 5.60 4.94 -16.49
CA ASP A 165 5.96 3.95 -15.49
C ASP A 165 4.97 3.98 -14.32
N LEU A 166 4.58 2.78 -13.87
CA LEU A 166 3.81 2.59 -12.64
C LEU A 166 4.31 1.36 -11.91
N GLN A 167 4.81 1.58 -10.69
CA GLN A 167 5.19 0.54 -9.74
C GLN A 167 4.45 0.73 -8.44
N TYR A 168 3.91 -0.36 -7.91
CA TYR A 168 3.14 -0.33 -6.67
C TYR A 168 3.28 -1.63 -5.89
N VAL A 169 2.97 -1.58 -4.60
CA VAL A 169 2.77 -2.78 -3.79
C VAL A 169 1.28 -3.07 -3.72
N ALA A 170 0.90 -4.31 -4.02
CA ALA A 170 -0.47 -4.78 -3.87
C ALA A 170 -0.82 -5.01 -2.39
N ARG A 171 -2.12 -4.98 -2.10
CA ARG A 171 -2.69 -5.32 -0.81
C ARG A 171 -2.39 -6.79 -0.52
N PRO A 172 -1.69 -7.11 0.59
CA PRO A 172 -1.48 -8.49 0.99
C PRO A 172 -2.81 -9.20 1.15
N ALA A 173 -2.91 -10.36 0.50
CA ALA A 173 -4.07 -11.22 0.56
C ALA A 173 -3.60 -12.67 0.56
N ILE A 174 -4.34 -13.51 1.29
CA ILE A 174 -4.10 -14.94 1.31
C ILE A 174 -4.81 -15.56 0.11
N VAL A 175 -4.06 -16.22 -0.76
CA VAL A 175 -4.58 -16.90 -1.95
C VAL A 175 -3.97 -18.30 -1.99
N LYS A 176 -4.83 -19.34 -1.97
CA LYS A 176 -4.41 -20.75 -1.99
C LYS A 176 -3.35 -21.09 -0.92
N GLU A 177 -3.58 -20.67 0.32
CA GLU A 177 -2.68 -20.91 1.46
C GLU A 177 -1.30 -20.26 1.34
N GLU A 178 -1.17 -19.23 0.51
CA GLU A 178 0.03 -18.41 0.41
C GLU A 178 -0.32 -16.93 0.60
N ILE A 179 0.63 -16.16 1.12
CA ILE A 179 0.57 -14.70 1.16
C ILE A 179 1.72 -14.11 0.34
N ASP A 180 1.45 -13.04 -0.39
CA ASP A 180 2.48 -12.29 -1.10
C ASP A 180 2.99 -11.14 -0.23
N LEU A 181 4.30 -11.14 0.07
CA LEU A 181 4.97 -10.14 0.89
C LEU A 181 6.32 -9.76 0.26
N PRO A 182 6.76 -8.50 0.38
CA PRO A 182 8.13 -8.12 0.06
C PRO A 182 9.12 -8.84 0.99
N PRO A 183 10.18 -9.49 0.47
CA PRO A 183 11.11 -10.26 1.29
C PRO A 183 11.75 -9.47 2.43
N ALA A 184 12.15 -8.23 2.18
CA ALA A 184 12.74 -7.36 3.20
C ALA A 184 11.79 -7.03 4.36
N LEU A 185 10.47 -7.16 4.15
CA LEU A 185 9.44 -6.90 5.16
C LEU A 185 8.91 -8.17 5.84
N PHE A 186 9.32 -9.35 5.40
CA PHE A 186 8.83 -10.62 5.95
C PHE A 186 8.96 -10.69 7.48
N HIS A 187 10.14 -10.37 8.00
CA HIS A 187 10.41 -10.37 9.44
C HIS A 187 9.56 -9.33 10.17
N ASP A 188 9.54 -8.09 9.69
CA ASP A 188 8.79 -6.98 10.30
C ASP A 188 7.28 -7.30 10.37
N VAL A 189 6.73 -7.97 9.34
CA VAL A 189 5.35 -8.45 9.32
C VAL A 189 5.11 -9.52 10.37
N CYS A 190 5.96 -10.55 10.44
CA CYS A 190 5.79 -11.65 11.40
C CYS A 190 5.95 -11.16 12.84
N ALA A 191 6.91 -10.28 13.10
CA ALA A 191 7.09 -9.65 14.40
C ALA A 191 5.85 -8.85 14.82
N ASN A 192 5.29 -8.06 13.90
CA ASN A 192 4.05 -7.33 14.18
C ASN A 192 2.87 -8.26 14.51
N VAL A 193 2.76 -9.41 13.84
CA VAL A 193 1.74 -10.41 14.17
C VAL A 193 1.97 -11.00 15.56
N ALA A 194 3.21 -11.39 15.88
CA ALA A 194 3.57 -11.94 17.18
C ALA A 194 3.26 -10.95 18.32
N ASP A 195 3.64 -9.68 18.18
CA ASP A 195 3.33 -8.62 19.14
C ASP A 195 1.82 -8.43 19.34
N THR A 196 1.05 -8.52 18.25
CA THR A 196 -0.41 -8.40 18.29
C THR A 196 -1.04 -9.57 19.04
N VAL A 197 -0.56 -10.79 18.77
CA VAL A 197 -0.97 -12.01 19.49
C VAL A 197 -0.68 -11.89 20.99
N LEU A 198 0.56 -11.52 21.36
CA LEU A 198 0.93 -11.33 22.77
C LEU A 198 0.07 -10.28 23.46
N SER A 199 -0.22 -9.17 22.77
CA SER A 199 -1.07 -8.12 23.33
C SER A 199 -2.49 -8.62 23.63
N VAL A 200 -3.05 -9.48 22.77
CA VAL A 200 -4.36 -10.09 22.98
C VAL A 200 -4.31 -11.09 24.13
N LEU A 201 -3.27 -11.94 24.20
CA LEU A 201 -3.12 -12.95 25.26
C LEU A 201 -2.81 -12.35 26.63
N ALA A 202 -2.11 -11.21 26.70
CA ALA A 202 -1.72 -10.55 27.94
C ALA A 202 -2.84 -9.68 28.54
N THR A 203 -3.96 -9.47 27.85
CA THR A 203 -5.07 -8.68 28.36
C THR A 203 -5.92 -9.56 29.30
N PRO A 204 -5.93 -9.33 30.63
CA PRO A 204 -6.81 -10.07 31.52
C PRO A 204 -8.24 -9.61 31.29
N HIS A 205 -9.13 -10.56 30.93
CA HIS A 205 -10.58 -10.35 30.96
C HIS A 205 -11.13 -10.45 32.40
#